data_AF-A0A970F4F3-F1
#
_entry.id   AF-A0A970F4F3-F1
#
_cell.length_a   1.000
_cell.length_b   1.000
_cell.length_c   1.000
_cell.angle_alpha   90.00
_cell.angle_beta   90.00
_cell.angle_gamma   90.00
#
_symmetry.space_group_name_H-M   'P 1'
#
loop_
_entity.id
_entity.type
_entity.pdbx_description
1 polymer ?
#
loop_
_entity_poly.entity_id
_entity_poly.type
_entity_poly.pdbx_seq_one_letter_code
_entity_poly.pdbx_strand_id
1 'polypeptide(L)'
;MKQIKSLNLMENKKIIFRLNIASVLLVFLFFPLFTALVLKTKDIDIMRLSLNHLFQTLVLALCLIVIHELIHGLFFKWFHPKGKVKFGFKNGLAYATSPGSLYNKWQFAWISIAPFVLITFSLWLALELNNLEPIVFIYLATFHASACVGDFYWIYLIFKAPRKAWVEDTEVGINFYLKED
;
A
#
# COMPACT_ATOMS: atom_id res chain seq x y z
N MET A 1 12.42 9.57 25.03
CA MET A 1 11.28 9.70 24.09
C MET A 1 10.12 8.99 24.74
N LYS A 2 9.01 9.69 24.93
CA LYS A 2 7.81 9.16 25.59
C LYS A 2 6.84 8.60 24.57
N GLN A 3 6.42 7.35 24.74
CA GLN A 3 5.36 6.76 23.93
C GLN A 3 4.02 7.40 24.29
N ILE A 4 3.31 7.92 23.28
CA ILE A 4 2.01 8.59 23.46
C ILE A 4 0.83 7.76 22.95
N LYS A 5 1.08 6.84 22.03
CA LYS A 5 0.05 5.96 21.47
C LYS A 5 0.71 4.71 20.92
N SER A 6 0.07 3.56 21.12
CA SER A 6 0.40 2.31 20.43
C SER A 6 -0.87 1.75 19.83
N LEU A 7 -0.76 1.19 18.64
CA LEU A 7 -1.84 0.51 17.97
C LEU A 7 -1.33 -0.84 17.47
N ASN A 8 -1.81 -1.91 18.09
CA ASN A 8 -1.67 -3.27 17.56
C ASN A 8 -2.78 -3.50 16.54
N LEU A 9 -2.44 -3.50 15.25
CA LEU A 9 -3.37 -3.75 14.17
C LEU A 9 -3.68 -5.25 14.05
N MET A 10 -2.66 -6.10 14.21
CA MET A 10 -2.75 -7.55 13.96
C MET A 10 -3.72 -8.27 14.90
N GLU A 11 -3.94 -7.73 16.10
CA GLU A 11 -4.88 -8.28 17.08
C GLU A 11 -6.23 -7.53 17.11
N ASN A 12 -6.32 -6.36 16.47
CA ASN A 12 -7.53 -5.55 16.50
C ASN A 12 -8.51 -5.93 15.36
N LYS A 13 -9.25 -7.03 15.59
CA LYS A 13 -10.26 -7.55 14.65
C LYS A 13 -11.26 -6.50 14.15
N LYS A 14 -11.63 -5.53 14.99
CA LYS A 14 -12.56 -4.47 14.63
C LYS A 14 -11.97 -3.50 13.60
N ILE A 15 -10.69 -3.15 13.74
CA ILE A 15 -10.01 -2.30 12.75
C ILE A 15 -9.79 -3.08 11.46
N ILE A 16 -9.32 -4.33 11.53
CA ILE A 16 -9.14 -5.19 10.35
C ILE A 16 -10.46 -5.30 9.57
N PHE A 17 -11.57 -5.58 10.25
CA PHE A 17 -12.88 -5.66 9.61
C PHE A 17 -13.28 -4.36 8.91
N ARG A 18 -13.03 -3.20 9.55
CA ARG A 18 -13.28 -1.88 8.95
C ARG A 18 -12.39 -1.60 7.74
N LEU A 19 -11.12 -2.00 7.79
CA LEU A 19 -10.19 -1.86 6.67
C LEU A 19 -10.62 -2.74 5.48
N ASN A 20 -11.11 -3.96 5.73
CA ASN A 20 -11.64 -4.81 4.66
C ASN A 20 -12.88 -4.19 4.00
N ILE A 21 -13.81 -3.63 4.78
CA ILE A 21 -14.95 -2.89 4.23
C ILE A 21 -14.45 -1.69 3.41
N ALA A 22 -13.50 -0.92 3.95
CA ALA A 22 -12.94 0.22 3.23
C ALA A 22 -12.24 -0.21 1.93
N SER A 23 -11.52 -1.33 1.91
CA SER A 23 -10.90 -1.89 0.71
C SER A 23 -11.94 -2.21 -0.37
N VAL A 24 -13.05 -2.86 0.01
CA VAL A 24 -14.17 -3.13 -0.91
C VAL A 24 -14.76 -1.83 -1.45
N LEU A 25 -14.96 -0.81 -0.62
CA LEU A 25 -15.44 0.49 -1.07
C LEU A 25 -14.45 1.17 -2.02
N LEU A 26 -13.14 1.01 -1.79
CA LEU A 26 -12.10 1.53 -2.68
C LEU A 26 -12.10 0.84 -4.04
N VAL A 27 -12.52 -0.43 -4.16
CA VAL A 27 -12.73 -1.07 -5.47
C VAL A 27 -13.79 -0.30 -6.28
N PHE A 28 -14.92 0.05 -5.66
CA PHE A 28 -15.96 0.84 -6.33
C PHE A 28 -15.54 2.27 -6.67
N LEU A 29 -14.50 2.80 -6.02
CA LEU A 29 -13.89 4.08 -6.36
C LEU A 29 -12.88 3.95 -7.51
N PHE A 30 -11.92 3.02 -7.39
CA PHE A 30 -10.78 2.91 -8.30
C PHE A 30 -11.13 2.22 -9.61
N PHE A 31 -12.04 1.24 -9.61
CA PHE A 31 -12.44 0.56 -10.84
C PHE A 31 -13.00 1.52 -11.91
N PRO A 32 -14.02 2.35 -11.62
CA PRO A 32 -14.51 3.31 -12.60
C PRO A 32 -13.48 4.41 -12.89
N LEU A 33 -12.67 4.83 -11.92
CA LEU A 33 -11.61 5.81 -12.14
C LEU A 33 -10.59 5.31 -13.18
N PHE A 34 -10.02 4.12 -12.99
CA PHE A 34 -9.05 3.57 -13.92
C PHE A 34 -9.69 3.24 -15.27
N THR A 35 -10.91 2.69 -15.28
CA THR A 35 -11.64 2.46 -16.54
C THR A 35 -11.81 3.77 -17.32
N ALA A 36 -12.25 4.85 -16.67
CA ALA A 36 -12.42 6.15 -17.31
C ALA A 36 -11.08 6.76 -17.77
N LEU A 37 -9.97 6.51 -17.07
CA LEU A 37 -8.65 6.95 -17.50
C LEU A 37 -8.19 6.22 -18.76
N VAL A 38 -8.37 4.90 -18.83
CA VAL A 38 -7.95 4.12 -20.01
C VAL A 38 -8.82 4.43 -21.23
N LEU A 39 -10.14 4.61 -21.05
CA LEU A 39 -11.05 4.98 -22.15
C LEU A 39 -10.74 6.36 -22.76
N LYS A 40 -9.91 7.19 -22.12
CA LYS A 40 -9.43 8.44 -22.73
C LYS A 40 -8.31 8.23 -23.75
N THR A 41 -7.56 7.14 -23.64
CA THR A 41 -6.35 6.91 -24.46
C THR A 41 -6.43 5.64 -25.31
N LYS A 42 -7.33 4.70 -24.99
CA LYS A 42 -7.48 3.41 -25.67
C LYS A 42 -8.97 3.07 -25.85
N ASP A 43 -9.30 2.46 -26.98
CA ASP A 43 -10.58 1.78 -27.17
C ASP A 43 -10.53 0.40 -26.51
N ILE A 44 -11.52 0.06 -25.68
CA ILE A 44 -11.58 -1.21 -24.96
C ILE A 44 -12.99 -1.78 -25.04
N ASP A 45 -13.08 -3.06 -25.38
CA ASP A 45 -14.28 -3.86 -25.13
C ASP A 45 -14.17 -4.56 -23.77
N ILE A 46 -14.78 -3.96 -22.75
CA ILE A 46 -14.75 -4.42 -21.36
C ILE A 46 -15.45 -5.79 -21.22
N MET A 47 -16.33 -6.15 -22.16
CA MET A 47 -17.05 -7.43 -22.15
C MET A 47 -16.20 -8.60 -22.64
N ARG A 48 -15.03 -8.34 -23.23
CA ARG A 48 -14.12 -9.37 -23.77
C ARG A 48 -13.16 -9.95 -22.73
N LEU A 49 -13.62 -10.13 -21.49
CA LEU A 49 -12.83 -10.76 -20.45
C LEU A 49 -12.57 -12.23 -20.80
N SER A 50 -11.30 -12.65 -20.74
CA SER A 50 -10.87 -14.01 -21.04
C SER A 50 -10.19 -14.64 -19.83
N LEU A 51 -10.11 -15.98 -19.79
CA LEU A 51 -9.37 -16.70 -18.75
C LEU A 51 -7.88 -16.32 -18.74
N ASN A 52 -7.30 -15.98 -19.89
CA ASN A 52 -5.91 -15.54 -19.98
C ASN A 52 -5.70 -14.20 -19.25
N HIS A 53 -6.63 -13.24 -19.41
CA HIS A 53 -6.55 -11.96 -18.69
C HIS A 53 -6.63 -12.18 -17.18
N LEU A 54 -7.52 -13.07 -16.72
CA LEU A 54 -7.65 -13.42 -15.30
C LEU A 54 -6.37 -14.07 -14.77
N PHE A 55 -5.79 -15.02 -15.51
CA PHE A 55 -4.55 -15.68 -15.13
C PHE A 55 -3.37 -14.71 -15.06
N GLN A 56 -3.19 -13.85 -16.07
CA GLN A 56 -2.16 -12.82 -16.08
C GLN A 56 -2.33 -11.84 -14.91
N THR A 57 -3.56 -11.37 -14.67
CA THR A 57 -3.87 -10.48 -13.56
C THR A 57 -3.51 -11.12 -12.22
N LEU A 58 -3.85 -12.39 -12.02
CA LEU A 58 -3.53 -13.12 -10.78
C LEU A 58 -2.01 -13.24 -10.58
N VAL A 59 -1.26 -13.68 -11.60
CA VAL A 59 0.19 -13.83 -11.50
C VAL A 59 0.86 -12.49 -11.21
N LEU A 60 0.49 -11.44 -11.95
CA LEU A 60 1.03 -10.10 -11.73
C LEU A 60 0.67 -9.55 -10.35
N ALA A 61 -0.55 -9.79 -9.86
CA ALA A 61 -0.96 -9.35 -8.53
C ALA A 61 -0.10 -9.98 -7.43
N LEU A 62 0.22 -11.27 -7.53
CA LEU A 62 1.12 -11.94 -6.58
C LEU A 62 2.54 -11.34 -6.63
N CYS A 63 3.06 -11.05 -7.83
CA CYS A 63 4.34 -10.35 -7.98
C CYS A 63 4.30 -8.94 -7.37
N LEU A 64 3.21 -8.20 -7.57
CA LEU A 64 3.05 -6.85 -7.04
C LEU A 64 3.02 -6.83 -5.52
N ILE A 65 2.46 -7.84 -4.84
CA ILE A 65 2.51 -7.93 -3.38
C ILE A 65 3.97 -7.96 -2.89
N VAL A 66 4.81 -8.78 -3.52
CA VAL A 66 6.23 -8.84 -3.16
C VAL A 66 6.93 -7.50 -3.44
N ILE A 67 6.71 -6.92 -4.62
CA ILE A 67 7.29 -5.63 -4.99
C ILE A 67 6.83 -4.52 -4.05
N HIS A 68 5.57 -4.54 -3.63
CA HIS A 68 4.97 -3.57 -2.72
C HIS A 68 5.70 -3.56 -1.38
N GLU A 69 5.85 -4.73 -0.76
CA GLU A 69 6.60 -4.83 0.50
C GLU A 69 8.07 -4.45 0.31
N LEU A 70 8.70 -4.84 -0.80
CA LEU A 70 10.07 -4.44 -1.10
C LEU A 70 10.22 -2.93 -1.19
N ILE A 71 9.26 -2.21 -1.77
CA ILE A 71 9.27 -0.74 -1.80
C ILE A 71 9.20 -0.16 -0.38
N HIS A 72 8.32 -0.66 0.49
CA HIS A 72 8.34 -0.25 1.89
C HIS A 72 9.71 -0.48 2.53
N GLY A 73 10.29 -1.67 2.33
CA GLY A 73 11.62 -2.02 2.84
C GLY A 73 12.72 -1.10 2.33
N LEU A 74 12.69 -0.73 1.05
CA LEU A 74 13.60 0.23 0.45
C LEU A 74 13.48 1.60 1.11
N PHE A 75 12.26 2.12 1.33
CA PHE A 75 12.06 3.42 1.96
C PHE A 75 12.40 3.40 3.46
N PHE A 76 12.14 2.31 4.17
CA PHE A 76 12.64 2.12 5.55
C PHE A 76 14.17 2.24 5.59
N LYS A 77 14.87 1.53 4.70
CA LYS A 77 16.33 1.62 4.58
C LYS A 77 16.82 2.99 4.13
N TRP A 78 16.10 3.66 3.23
CA TRP A 78 16.47 4.98 2.75
C TRP A 78 16.50 6.01 3.88
N PHE A 79 15.47 6.02 4.74
CA PHE A 79 15.40 6.98 5.85
C PHE A 79 16.17 6.55 7.08
N HIS A 80 16.37 5.25 7.30
CA HIS A 80 17.17 4.75 8.43
C HIS A 80 18.05 3.57 7.98
N PRO A 81 19.21 3.81 7.34
CA PRO A 81 20.04 2.77 6.73
C PRO A 81 20.49 1.66 7.69
N LYS A 82 20.74 2.03 8.96
CA LYS A 82 21.11 1.09 10.03
C LYS A 82 19.91 0.33 10.63
N GLY A 83 18.69 0.73 10.29
CA GLY A 83 17.44 0.12 10.77
C GLY A 83 17.31 -1.31 10.25
N LYS A 84 16.75 -2.19 11.06
CA LYS A 84 16.46 -3.56 10.64
C LYS A 84 15.12 -3.57 9.92
N VAL A 85 15.08 -4.10 8.70
CA VAL A 85 13.84 -4.37 7.98
C VAL A 85 13.57 -5.87 8.07
N LYS A 86 12.35 -6.24 8.43
CA LYS A 86 11.88 -7.62 8.43
C LYS A 86 10.71 -7.74 7.48
N PHE A 87 10.71 -8.82 6.71
CA PHE A 87 9.60 -9.21 5.87
C PHE A 87 8.94 -10.44 6.47
N GLY A 88 7.63 -10.53 6.35
CA GLY A 88 6.90 -11.69 6.82
C GLY A 88 5.55 -11.84 6.12
N PHE A 89 4.89 -12.93 6.47
CA PHE A 89 3.55 -13.24 6.03
C PHE A 89 2.75 -13.73 7.24
N LYS A 90 1.64 -13.08 7.55
CA LYS A 90 0.78 -13.45 8.70
C LYS A 90 -0.67 -13.21 8.36
N ASN A 91 -1.53 -14.19 8.65
CA ASN A 91 -2.98 -14.12 8.40
C ASN A 91 -3.35 -13.78 6.94
N GLY A 92 -2.56 -14.24 5.97
CA GLY A 92 -2.83 -13.93 4.55
C GLY A 92 -2.25 -12.61 4.05
N LEU A 93 -1.57 -11.84 4.91
CA LEU A 93 -1.01 -10.54 4.59
C LEU A 93 0.51 -10.61 4.58
N ALA A 94 1.13 -10.22 3.45
CA ALA A 94 2.54 -9.89 3.43
C ALA A 94 2.75 -8.56 4.17
N TYR A 95 3.91 -8.40 4.80
CA TYR A 95 4.27 -7.14 5.44
C TYR A 95 5.78 -6.94 5.44
N ALA A 96 6.20 -5.69 5.34
CA ALA A 96 7.52 -5.19 5.66
C ALA A 96 7.42 -4.31 6.91
N THR A 97 8.31 -4.54 7.88
CA THR A 97 8.34 -3.76 9.12
C THR A 97 9.75 -3.37 9.51
N SER A 98 9.88 -2.28 10.28
CA SER A 98 11.17 -1.77 10.75
C SER A 98 11.26 -1.55 12.27
N PRO A 99 11.16 -2.62 13.10
CA PRO A 99 11.11 -2.50 14.56
C PRO A 99 12.35 -1.82 15.14
N GLY A 100 12.14 -0.98 16.15
CA GLY A 100 13.17 -0.20 16.83
C GLY A 100 13.70 0.99 16.05
N SER A 101 13.22 1.25 14.83
CA SER A 101 13.60 2.42 14.04
C SER A 101 12.53 3.50 14.14
N LEU A 102 12.96 4.74 14.40
CA LEU A 102 12.07 5.88 14.57
C LEU A 102 12.15 6.81 13.36
N TYR A 103 10.98 7.12 12.82
CA TYR A 103 10.80 7.99 11.66
C TYR A 103 9.98 9.21 12.06
N ASN A 104 10.31 10.38 11.54
CA ASN A 104 9.40 11.51 11.67
C ASN A 104 8.16 11.31 10.77
N LYS A 105 7.12 12.12 10.99
CA LYS A 105 5.86 12.02 10.24
C LYS A 105 6.03 12.00 8.72
N TRP A 106 6.91 12.83 8.18
CA TRP A 106 7.10 12.95 6.73
C TRP A 106 7.79 11.72 6.15
N GLN A 107 8.80 11.21 6.85
CA GLN A 107 9.50 10.00 6.45
C GLN A 107 8.55 8.81 6.44
N PHE A 108 7.77 8.63 7.51
CA PHE A 108 6.82 7.53 7.58
C PHE A 108 5.69 7.68 6.56
N ALA A 109 5.22 8.89 6.29
CA ALA A 109 4.24 9.12 5.23
C ALA A 109 4.78 8.70 3.86
N TRP A 110 6.04 9.03 3.54
CA TRP A 110 6.67 8.55 2.31
C TRP A 110 6.79 7.02 2.28
N ILE A 111 7.21 6.40 3.39
CA ILE A 111 7.27 4.93 3.49
C ILE A 111 5.91 4.32 3.18
N SER A 112 4.82 4.83 3.78
CA SER A 112 3.48 4.29 3.59
C SER A 112 2.96 4.49 2.17
N ILE A 113 3.06 5.69 1.59
CA ILE A 113 2.41 5.99 0.30
C ILE A 113 3.24 5.57 -0.92
N ALA A 114 4.55 5.32 -0.76
CA ALA A 114 5.44 5.05 -1.88
C ALA A 114 5.03 3.86 -2.76
N PRO A 115 4.63 2.69 -2.23
CA PRO A 115 4.21 1.58 -3.08
C PRO A 115 3.01 1.93 -3.95
N PHE A 116 2.00 2.58 -3.38
CA PHE A 116 0.82 3.04 -4.12
C PHE A 116 1.22 3.91 -5.31
N VAL A 117 2.06 4.91 -5.08
CA VAL A 117 2.47 5.87 -6.12
C VAL A 117 3.34 5.18 -7.18
N LEU A 118 4.41 4.49 -6.76
CA LEU A 118 5.40 3.95 -7.69
C LEU A 118 4.84 2.80 -8.53
N ILE A 119 4.08 1.88 -7.93
CA ILE A 119 3.49 0.76 -8.66
C ILE A 119 2.39 1.25 -9.59
N THR A 120 1.47 2.10 -9.12
CA THR A 120 0.39 2.61 -9.98
C THR A 120 0.94 3.40 -11.17
N PHE A 121 1.97 4.23 -10.95
CA PHE A 121 2.66 4.93 -12.02
C PHE A 121 3.35 3.97 -13.01
N SER A 122 4.03 2.93 -12.50
CA SER A 122 4.70 1.93 -13.34
C SER A 122 3.72 1.13 -14.18
N LEU A 123 2.57 0.74 -13.62
CA LEU A 123 1.49 0.08 -14.35
C LEU A 123 0.92 0.97 -15.45
N TRP A 124 0.70 2.26 -15.16
CA TRP A 124 0.24 3.23 -16.14
C TRP A 124 1.25 3.39 -17.29
N LEU A 125 2.54 3.49 -16.96
CA LEU A 125 3.60 3.55 -17.96
C LEU A 125 3.64 2.28 -18.82
N ALA A 126 3.50 1.09 -18.22
CA ALA A 126 3.46 -0.16 -18.96
C ALA A 126 2.26 -0.24 -19.93
N LEU A 127 1.10 0.27 -19.53
CA LEU A 127 -0.07 0.41 -20.40
C LEU A 127 0.22 1.33 -21.60
N GLU A 128 0.77 2.52 -21.35
CA GLU A 128 1.05 3.50 -22.41
C GLU A 128 2.11 3.01 -23.40
N LEU A 129 3.09 2.25 -22.92
CA LEU A 129 4.09 1.57 -23.75
C LEU A 129 3.57 0.31 -24.47
N ASN A 130 2.28 -0.02 -24.32
CA ASN A 130 1.64 -1.23 -24.86
C ASN A 130 2.27 -2.55 -24.36
N ASN A 131 2.95 -2.52 -23.22
CA ASN A 131 3.50 -3.71 -22.55
C ASN A 131 2.49 -4.39 -21.62
N LEU A 132 1.34 -3.75 -21.39
CA LEU A 132 0.27 -4.25 -20.55
C LEU A 132 -1.08 -4.02 -21.23
N GLU A 133 -1.89 -5.08 -21.31
CA GLU A 133 -3.22 -4.97 -21.92
C GLU A 133 -4.15 -4.06 -21.10
N PRO A 134 -4.98 -3.22 -21.74
CA PRO A 134 -5.90 -2.30 -21.07
C PRO A 134 -6.77 -2.96 -19.99
N ILE A 135 -7.35 -4.12 -20.30
CA ILE A 135 -8.24 -4.83 -19.37
C ILE A 135 -7.47 -5.36 -18.15
N VAL A 136 -6.26 -5.91 -18.36
CA VAL A 136 -5.38 -6.39 -17.28
C VAL A 136 -4.94 -5.23 -16.41
N PHE A 137 -4.57 -4.09 -17.01
CA PHE A 137 -4.25 -2.87 -16.26
C PHE A 137 -5.40 -2.45 -15.34
N ILE A 138 -6.63 -2.37 -15.85
CA ILE A 138 -7.79 -1.91 -15.05
C ILE A 138 -7.97 -2.79 -13.81
N TYR A 139 -7.98 -4.12 -13.97
CA TYR A 139 -8.15 -5.03 -12.84
C TYR A 139 -6.96 -4.99 -11.88
N LEU A 140 -5.74 -5.02 -12.41
CA LEU A 140 -4.52 -5.06 -11.60
C LEU A 140 -4.31 -3.76 -10.81
N ALA A 141 -4.48 -2.59 -11.45
CA ALA A 141 -4.38 -1.29 -10.81
C ALA A 141 -5.48 -1.09 -9.76
N THR A 142 -6.72 -1.52 -10.05
CA THR A 142 -7.82 -1.49 -9.07
C THR A 142 -7.52 -2.36 -7.87
N PHE A 143 -7.09 -3.60 -8.09
CA PHE A 143 -6.73 -4.53 -7.03
C PHE A 143 -5.61 -3.93 -6.16
N HIS A 144 -4.51 -3.52 -6.77
CA HIS A 144 -3.39 -2.89 -6.07
C HIS A 144 -3.82 -1.65 -5.26
N ALA A 145 -4.55 -0.71 -5.87
CA ALA A 145 -4.99 0.51 -5.22
C ALA A 145 -5.92 0.25 -4.03
N SER A 146 -6.85 -0.70 -4.17
CA SER A 146 -7.77 -1.09 -3.09
C SER A 146 -7.07 -1.88 -1.96
N ALA A 147 -6.01 -2.62 -2.29
CA ALA A 147 -5.19 -3.36 -1.32
C ALA A 147 -4.30 -2.42 -0.48
N CYS A 148 -3.93 -1.24 -0.99
CA CYS A 148 -3.17 -0.20 -0.25
C CYS A 148 -3.99 0.47 0.88
N VAL A 149 -5.16 -0.06 1.26
CA VAL A 149 -6.02 0.51 2.31
C VAL A 149 -5.30 0.66 3.66
N GLY A 150 -4.40 -0.27 3.98
CA GLY A 150 -3.57 -0.22 5.19
C GLY A 150 -2.65 0.99 5.18
N ASP A 151 -2.01 1.28 4.04
CA ASP A 151 -1.14 2.43 3.87
C ASP A 151 -1.90 3.74 3.98
N PHE A 152 -3.07 3.83 3.36
CA PHE A 152 -3.94 5.00 3.48
C PHE A 152 -4.37 5.22 4.92
N TYR A 153 -4.60 4.14 5.66
CA TYR A 153 -4.89 4.21 7.08
C TYR A 153 -3.68 4.68 7.91
N TRP A 154 -2.46 4.24 7.58
CA TRP A 154 -1.23 4.77 8.17
C TRP A 154 -1.07 6.25 7.93
N ILE A 155 -1.23 6.69 6.68
CA ILE A 155 -1.23 8.10 6.31
C ILE A 155 -2.25 8.90 7.13
N TYR A 156 -3.48 8.40 7.26
CA TYR A 156 -4.51 9.02 8.08
C TYR A 156 -4.11 9.15 9.56
N LEU A 157 -3.54 8.09 10.15
CA LEU A 157 -3.07 8.11 11.54
C LEU A 157 -1.92 9.09 11.74
N ILE A 158 -0.98 9.14 10.80
CA ILE A 158 0.14 10.08 10.81
C ILE A 158 -0.41 11.50 10.77
N PHE A 159 -1.33 11.83 9.86
CA PHE A 159 -1.90 13.18 9.79
C PHE A 159 -2.55 13.61 11.11
N LYS A 160 -3.22 12.68 11.81
CA LYS A 160 -3.81 12.93 13.14
C LYS A 160 -2.81 13.01 14.29
N ALA A 161 -1.59 12.51 14.13
CA ALA A 161 -0.57 12.55 15.18
C ALA A 161 -0.04 13.98 15.42
N PRO A 162 0.42 14.32 16.64
CA PRO A 162 1.02 15.63 16.93
C PRO A 162 2.17 15.98 15.97
N ARG A 163 2.38 17.27 15.66
CA ARG A 163 3.35 17.71 14.64
C ARG A 163 4.78 17.20 14.86
N LYS A 164 5.23 17.09 16.12
CA LYS A 164 6.56 16.61 16.50
C LYS A 164 6.62 15.11 16.77
N ALA A 165 5.58 14.35 16.40
CA ALA A 165 5.52 12.92 16.63
C ALA A 165 6.58 12.16 15.82
N TRP A 166 7.16 11.17 16.47
CA TRP A 166 7.98 10.12 15.86
C TRP A 166 7.16 8.85 15.80
N VAL A 167 7.45 8.03 14.81
CA VAL A 167 6.68 6.85 14.45
C VAL A 167 7.63 5.66 14.35
N GLU A 168 7.26 4.57 14.99
CA GLU A 168 7.92 3.27 14.83
C GLU A 168 6.91 2.31 14.18
N ASP A 169 7.35 1.61 13.15
CA ASP A 169 6.64 0.46 12.64
C ASP A 169 7.12 -0.80 13.37
N THR A 170 6.19 -1.53 13.97
CA THR A 170 6.44 -2.71 14.79
C THR A 170 5.85 -3.94 14.12
N GLU A 171 6.23 -5.13 14.60
CA GLU A 171 5.75 -6.40 14.05
C GLU A 171 4.22 -6.60 14.15
N VAL A 172 3.54 -5.81 14.98
CA VAL A 172 2.10 -5.94 15.23
C VAL A 172 1.30 -4.68 14.87
N GLY A 173 1.96 -3.59 14.46
CA GLY A 173 1.32 -2.31 14.15
C GLY A 173 2.25 -1.13 14.37
N ILE A 174 1.74 -0.02 14.89
CA ILE A 174 2.43 1.28 14.85
C ILE A 174 2.45 1.96 16.23
N ASN A 175 3.61 2.49 16.61
CA ASN A 175 3.80 3.27 17.84
C ASN A 175 4.10 4.73 17.51
N PHE A 176 3.59 5.64 18.35
CA PHE A 176 3.85 7.07 18.28
C PHE A 176 4.55 7.57 19.54
N TYR A 177 5.56 8.42 19.34
CA TYR A 177 6.42 8.97 20.39
C TYR A 177 6.51 10.49 20.30
N LEU A 178 6.77 11.14 21.43
CA LEU A 178 7.24 12.53 21.50
C LEU A 178 8.61 12.58 22.18
N LYS A 179 9.42 13.57 21.82
CA LYS A 179 10.59 13.92 22.63
C LYS A 179 10.09 14.46 23.98
N GLU A 180 10.71 14.02 25.06
CA GLU A 180 10.56 14.67 26.35
C GLU A 180 11.37 15.96 26.26
N ASP A 181 10.74 17.08 26.62
CA ASP A 181 11.39 18.37 26.73
C ASP A 181 12.32 18.40 27.96
#